data_AF-A0AA35U1W1-F1
#
_entry.id   AF-A0AA35U1W1-F1
#
_cell.length_a   1.000
_cell.length_b   1.000
_cell.length_c   1.000
_cell.angle_alpha   90.00
_cell.angle_beta   90.00
_cell.angle_gamma   90.00
#
_symmetry.space_group_name_H-M   'P 1'
#
loop_
_entity.id
_entity.type
_entity.pdbx_description
1 polymer ?
#
loop_
_entity_poly.entity_id
_entity_poly.type
_entity_poly.pdbx_seq_one_letter_code
_entity_poly.pdbx_strand_id
1 'polypeptide(L)'
;MSCGNSGRSDDEDQRQTYYAISNYTAVEDSQLSLSEGDVVDVLEKVNETWWWAEVEGETGYVPTNHLSETCPSEGVDRWQDVEYFSSYNTLKLHLEMLSDKPRTLAYRTAFETARAFIQGKVVLDLGCGTGILSVFSACLGDSRKVYAVEASDICEQAERVISHNSLSEKVSVIQTKAEDLELPEKVDLIVSEWMGTMLLFELMIESVLVARDKWLKPDGVMWPSEACLYLAPCSAHSVYNEKVMFWNDVYGFDFSPLIPVTQAEILGHPLHNHVLPEDDCLSPPATVARLLLKTATLEDIEKITSSFKFKITKDGK
;
A
#
# COMPACT_ATOMS: atom_id res chain seq x y z
N MET A 1 -7.52 -43.14 -57.18
CA MET A 1 -6.13 -43.51 -57.47
C MET A 1 -5.23 -42.50 -56.79
N SER A 2 -4.07 -42.98 -56.35
CA SER A 2 -3.24 -42.44 -55.27
C SER A 2 -2.41 -41.19 -55.59
N CYS A 3 -1.94 -40.57 -54.49
CA CYS A 3 -0.71 -39.79 -54.28
C CYS A 3 -0.68 -38.32 -54.77
N GLY A 4 -0.21 -37.34 -53.98
CA GLY A 4 0.49 -37.41 -52.70
C GLY A 4 0.42 -36.09 -51.93
N ASN A 5 0.30 -36.22 -50.60
CA ASN A 5 0.41 -35.13 -49.65
C ASN A 5 1.82 -35.22 -49.04
N SER A 6 2.71 -34.29 -49.40
CA SER A 6 4.00 -34.11 -48.76
C SER A 6 3.89 -32.96 -47.79
N GLY A 7 4.02 -33.27 -46.50
CA GLY A 7 3.97 -32.30 -45.42
C GLY A 7 5.04 -31.22 -45.58
N ARG A 8 4.61 -29.98 -45.40
CA ARG A 8 5.45 -28.92 -44.83
C ARG A 8 4.88 -28.65 -43.45
N SER A 9 5.75 -28.77 -42.47
CA SER A 9 5.55 -28.44 -41.06
C SER A 9 5.23 -26.96 -40.94
N ASP A 10 4.04 -26.65 -40.44
CA ASP A 10 3.69 -25.34 -39.90
C ASP A 10 4.33 -25.23 -38.50
N ASP A 11 5.60 -24.81 -38.44
CA ASP A 11 6.16 -24.17 -37.25
C ASP A 11 6.12 -22.67 -37.53
N GLU A 12 4.95 -22.05 -37.29
CA GLU A 12 4.84 -20.60 -37.21
C GLU A 12 5.45 -20.16 -35.87
N ASP A 13 6.61 -19.49 -35.96
CA ASP A 13 7.33 -18.79 -34.90
C ASP A 13 6.35 -18.09 -33.94
N GLN A 14 6.37 -18.46 -32.66
CA GLN A 14 5.71 -17.72 -31.59
C GLN A 14 6.49 -16.43 -31.28
N ARG A 15 6.42 -15.45 -32.18
CA ARG A 15 6.82 -14.07 -31.88
C ARG A 15 5.86 -13.52 -30.84
N GLN A 16 6.38 -13.15 -29.68
CA GLN A 16 5.60 -12.53 -28.61
C GLN A 16 6.15 -11.13 -28.34
N THR A 17 5.29 -10.12 -28.45
CA THR A 17 5.66 -8.71 -28.24
C THR A 17 5.64 -8.36 -26.75
N TYR A 18 6.70 -7.70 -26.31
CA TYR A 18 6.89 -7.14 -24.98
C TYR A 18 7.25 -5.66 -25.09
N TYR A 19 7.34 -4.98 -23.96
CA TYR A 19 7.68 -3.57 -23.86
C TYR A 19 8.74 -3.34 -22.80
N ALA A 20 9.70 -2.46 -23.09
CA ALA A 20 10.72 -2.06 -22.13
C ALA A 20 10.11 -1.20 -21.00
N ILE A 21 10.19 -1.66 -19.76
CA ILE A 21 9.66 -0.95 -18.57
C ILE A 21 10.72 -0.08 -17.86
N SER A 22 11.97 -0.15 -18.29
CA SER A 22 13.04 0.72 -17.81
C SER A 22 14.21 0.69 -18.79
N ASN A 23 15.06 1.72 -18.74
CA ASN A 23 16.23 1.81 -19.61
C ASN A 23 17.25 0.72 -19.29
N TYR A 24 17.88 0.17 -20.34
CA TYR A 24 19.00 -0.75 -20.26
C TYR A 24 20.10 -0.33 -21.26
N THR A 25 21.35 -0.36 -20.83
CA THR A 25 22.50 -0.09 -21.71
C THR A 25 23.27 -1.37 -21.92
N ALA A 26 23.40 -1.80 -23.18
CA ALA A 26 24.13 -2.99 -23.57
C ALA A 26 25.59 -2.92 -23.08
N VAL A 27 26.05 -4.03 -22.48
CA VAL A 27 27.41 -4.17 -21.95
C VAL A 27 28.29 -4.99 -22.91
N GLU A 28 27.67 -5.79 -23.77
CA GLU A 28 28.33 -6.63 -24.78
C GLU A 28 27.76 -6.36 -26.18
N ASP A 29 28.56 -6.58 -27.22
CA ASP A 29 28.15 -6.41 -28.63
C ASP A 29 26.99 -7.34 -29.05
N SER A 30 26.70 -8.37 -28.25
CA SER A 30 25.61 -9.33 -28.46
C SER A 30 24.27 -8.87 -27.88
N GLN A 31 24.24 -7.76 -27.14
CA GLN A 31 23.07 -7.27 -26.41
C GLN A 31 22.50 -6.01 -27.07
N LEU A 32 21.19 -5.79 -26.91
CA LEU A 32 20.53 -4.57 -27.34
C LEU A 32 20.35 -3.63 -26.15
N SER A 33 20.53 -2.32 -26.38
CA SER A 33 20.11 -1.30 -25.41
C SER A 33 18.61 -1.08 -25.53
N LEU A 34 17.96 -0.77 -24.42
CA LEU A 34 16.52 -0.50 -24.35
C LEU A 34 16.30 0.90 -23.78
N SER A 35 15.36 1.62 -24.37
CA SER A 35 14.73 2.80 -23.77
C SER A 35 13.36 2.40 -23.23
N GLU A 36 12.97 2.96 -22.09
CA GLU A 36 11.63 2.78 -21.53
C GLU A 36 10.57 3.15 -22.58
N GLY A 37 9.65 2.22 -22.85
CA GLY A 37 8.63 2.34 -23.89
C GLY A 37 8.95 1.62 -25.21
N ASP A 38 10.18 1.13 -25.41
CA ASP A 38 10.54 0.40 -26.62
C ASP A 38 9.68 -0.86 -26.80
N VAL A 39 9.30 -1.14 -28.05
CA VAL A 39 8.61 -2.37 -28.44
C VAL A 39 9.67 -3.43 -28.71
N VAL A 40 9.54 -4.58 -28.04
CA VAL A 40 10.51 -5.66 -28.06
C VAL A 40 9.83 -6.94 -28.55
N ASP A 41 10.16 -7.37 -29.77
CA ASP A 41 9.63 -8.61 -30.33
C ASP A 41 10.52 -9.78 -29.93
N VAL A 42 10.07 -10.59 -28.97
CA VAL A 42 10.84 -11.72 -28.47
C VAL A 42 10.74 -12.87 -29.46
N LEU A 43 11.90 -13.30 -29.96
CA LEU A 43 12.06 -14.37 -30.93
C LEU A 43 12.35 -15.72 -30.24
N GLU A 44 13.16 -15.71 -29.17
CA GLU A 44 13.51 -16.92 -28.42
C GLU A 44 13.77 -16.64 -26.94
N LYS A 45 13.12 -17.40 -26.05
CA LYS A 45 13.34 -17.33 -24.59
C LYS A 45 14.50 -18.25 -24.19
N VAL A 46 15.73 -17.76 -24.34
CA VAL A 46 16.96 -18.57 -24.15
C VAL A 46 17.14 -19.05 -22.71
N ASN A 47 16.89 -18.18 -21.71
CA ASN A 47 16.88 -18.56 -20.28
C ASN A 47 16.01 -17.58 -19.46
N GLU A 48 16.03 -17.70 -18.13
CA GLU A 48 15.22 -16.87 -17.21
C GLU A 48 15.64 -15.40 -17.18
N THR A 49 16.88 -15.08 -17.58
CA THR A 49 17.48 -13.74 -17.45
C THR A 49 17.70 -13.01 -18.78
N TRP A 50 17.85 -13.74 -19.88
CA TRP A 50 18.18 -13.21 -21.20
C TRP A 50 17.34 -13.87 -22.28
N TRP A 51 16.66 -13.05 -23.07
CA TRP A 51 15.90 -13.46 -24.25
C TRP A 51 16.52 -12.89 -25.52
N TRP A 52 16.36 -13.59 -26.63
CA TRP A 52 16.73 -13.12 -27.97
C TRP A 52 15.53 -12.39 -28.57
N ALA A 53 15.73 -11.12 -28.93
CA ALA A 53 14.64 -10.26 -29.40
C ALA A 53 15.08 -9.34 -30.54
N GLU A 54 14.10 -8.78 -31.22
CA GLU A 54 14.25 -7.70 -32.21
C GLU A 54 13.73 -6.38 -31.62
N VAL A 55 14.55 -5.31 -31.69
CA VAL A 55 14.20 -3.95 -31.27
C VAL A 55 14.62 -2.99 -32.37
N GLU A 56 13.69 -2.19 -32.89
CA GLU A 56 13.91 -1.25 -34.01
C GLU A 56 14.61 -1.84 -35.26
N GLY A 57 14.47 -3.15 -35.49
CA GLY A 57 15.07 -3.87 -36.61
C GLY A 57 16.48 -4.43 -36.37
N GLU A 58 17.03 -4.26 -35.16
CA GLU A 58 18.25 -4.92 -34.71
C GLU A 58 17.91 -6.13 -33.84
N THR A 59 18.71 -7.20 -33.91
CA THR A 59 18.50 -8.42 -33.10
C THR A 59 19.65 -8.64 -32.13
N GLY A 60 19.32 -9.05 -30.91
CA GLY A 60 20.30 -9.29 -29.85
C GLY A 60 19.65 -9.72 -28.55
N TYR A 61 20.48 -9.88 -27.52
CA TYR A 61 20.03 -10.26 -26.19
C TYR A 61 19.46 -9.08 -25.42
N VAL A 62 18.29 -9.29 -24.82
CA VAL A 62 17.61 -8.33 -23.94
C VAL A 62 17.38 -8.94 -22.56
N PRO A 63 17.51 -8.15 -21.47
CA PRO A 63 17.33 -8.64 -20.12
C PRO A 63 15.85 -8.72 -19.74
N THR A 64 15.42 -9.85 -19.19
CA THR A 64 13.99 -10.14 -18.93
C THR A 64 13.36 -9.23 -17.86
N ASN A 65 14.14 -8.80 -16.88
CA ASN A 65 13.72 -7.91 -15.80
C ASN A 65 13.47 -6.46 -16.25
N HIS A 66 13.73 -6.15 -17.52
CA HIS A 66 13.42 -4.85 -18.13
C HIS A 66 12.21 -4.92 -19.08
N LEU A 67 11.50 -6.06 -19.16
CA LEU A 67 10.39 -6.27 -20.09
C LEU A 67 9.07 -6.55 -19.38
N SER A 68 7.96 -6.09 -19.99
CA SER A 68 6.59 -6.43 -19.59
C SER A 68 5.74 -6.77 -20.82
N GLU A 69 4.71 -7.59 -20.65
CA GLU A 69 3.70 -7.85 -21.70
C GLU A 69 2.78 -6.63 -21.94
N THR A 70 2.84 -5.62 -21.07
CA THR A 70 2.02 -4.40 -21.13
C THR A 70 2.83 -3.16 -21.52
N CYS A 71 2.27 -2.35 -22.44
CA CYS A 71 2.90 -1.12 -22.93
C CYS A 71 2.90 -0.03 -21.85
N PRO A 72 4.03 0.65 -21.58
CA PRO A 72 4.06 1.79 -20.66
C PRO A 72 3.16 2.97 -21.08
N SER A 73 2.79 3.07 -22.36
CA SER A 73 2.06 4.23 -22.89
C SER A 73 0.53 4.10 -22.92
N GLU A 74 -0.04 2.92 -22.62
CA GLU A 74 -1.47 2.78 -22.31
C GLU A 74 -1.64 2.65 -20.79
N GLY A 75 -2.02 3.75 -20.14
CA GLY A 75 -2.52 3.72 -18.76
C GLY A 75 -1.52 3.22 -17.72
N VAL A 76 -0.42 3.97 -17.52
CA VAL A 76 0.39 3.80 -16.30
C VAL A 76 -0.55 3.93 -15.10
N ASP A 77 -0.81 2.82 -14.44
CA ASP A 77 -1.46 2.78 -13.14
C ASP A 77 -0.48 3.42 -12.14
N ARG A 78 -0.49 4.76 -12.11
CA ARG A 78 0.39 5.56 -11.24
C ARG A 78 0.17 5.25 -9.76
N TRP A 79 -0.98 4.69 -9.44
CA TRP A 79 -1.38 4.32 -8.09
C TRP A 79 -1.07 2.85 -7.77
N GLN A 80 -0.63 2.08 -8.77
CA GLN A 80 -0.38 0.64 -8.66
C GLN A 80 -1.59 -0.10 -8.07
N ASP A 81 -2.80 0.37 -8.38
CA ASP A 81 -4.09 -0.15 -7.91
C ASP A 81 -4.17 -1.67 -8.05
N VAL A 82 -3.71 -2.22 -9.19
CA VAL A 82 -3.74 -3.67 -9.42
C VAL A 82 -2.94 -4.41 -8.35
N GLU A 83 -1.70 -3.98 -8.07
CA GLU A 83 -0.84 -4.60 -7.07
C GLU A 83 -1.36 -4.33 -5.65
N TYR A 84 -1.76 -3.08 -5.38
CA TYR A 84 -2.30 -2.63 -4.10
C TYR A 84 -3.53 -3.46 -3.69
N PHE A 85 -4.60 -3.47 -4.49
CA PHE A 85 -5.82 -4.21 -4.17
C PHE A 85 -5.61 -5.72 -4.19
N SER A 86 -4.74 -6.24 -5.06
CA SER A 86 -4.40 -7.67 -5.06
C SER A 86 -3.76 -8.11 -3.75
N SER A 87 -2.96 -7.26 -3.11
CA SER A 87 -2.39 -7.55 -1.79
C SER A 87 -3.46 -7.67 -0.70
N TYR A 88 -4.55 -6.89 -0.82
CA TYR A 88 -5.70 -6.88 0.10
C TYR A 88 -6.79 -7.91 -0.22
N ASN A 89 -6.71 -8.61 -1.36
CA ASN A 89 -7.67 -9.68 -1.71
C ASN A 89 -7.63 -10.89 -0.76
N THR A 90 -6.49 -11.12 -0.09
CA THR A 90 -6.28 -12.30 0.76
C THR A 90 -6.44 -12.00 2.24
N LEU A 91 -6.86 -12.99 3.03
CA LEU A 91 -7.01 -12.85 4.48
C LEU A 91 -5.71 -12.56 5.26
N LYS A 92 -4.54 -12.58 4.62
CA LYS A 92 -3.25 -12.41 5.31
C LYS A 92 -3.13 -11.04 5.99
N LEU A 93 -3.26 -9.95 5.23
CA LEU A 93 -3.19 -8.58 5.78
C LEU A 93 -4.37 -8.30 6.71
N HIS A 94 -5.57 -8.77 6.35
CA HIS A 94 -6.75 -8.63 7.21
C HIS A 94 -6.61 -9.34 8.55
N LEU A 95 -5.95 -10.50 8.59
CA LEU A 95 -5.66 -11.21 9.84
C LEU A 95 -4.64 -10.45 10.69
N GLU A 96 -3.59 -9.90 10.09
CA GLU A 96 -2.61 -9.05 10.78
C GLU A 96 -3.31 -7.85 11.43
N MET A 97 -4.10 -7.12 10.64
CA MET A 97 -4.94 -6.02 11.11
C MET A 97 -5.86 -6.43 12.26
N LEU A 98 -6.70 -7.46 12.08
CA LEU A 98 -7.66 -7.90 13.10
C LEU A 98 -6.98 -8.47 14.36
N SER A 99 -5.77 -9.02 14.24
CA SER A 99 -4.99 -9.52 15.37
C SER A 99 -4.33 -8.40 16.17
N ASP A 100 -4.16 -7.21 15.57
CA ASP A 100 -3.78 -6.00 16.29
C ASP A 100 -4.94 -5.54 17.20
N LYS A 101 -4.83 -5.94 18.47
CA LYS A 101 -5.79 -5.59 19.52
C LYS A 101 -5.78 -4.11 19.85
N PRO A 102 -4.63 -3.44 20.10
CA PRO A 102 -4.60 -1.99 20.29
C PRO A 102 -5.39 -1.22 19.23
N ARG A 103 -5.14 -1.50 17.94
CA ARG A 103 -5.87 -0.92 16.80
C ARG A 103 -7.37 -1.20 16.88
N THR A 104 -7.75 -2.48 16.90
CA THR A 104 -9.17 -2.89 16.78
C THR A 104 -10.00 -2.43 18.00
N LEU A 105 -9.42 -2.50 19.20
CA LEU A 105 -10.10 -2.08 20.42
C LEU A 105 -10.23 -0.57 20.56
N ALA A 106 -9.32 0.23 19.98
CA ALA A 106 -9.47 1.68 19.95
C ALA A 106 -10.72 2.09 19.17
N TYR A 107 -10.93 1.52 17.96
CA TYR A 107 -12.15 1.74 17.19
C TYR A 107 -13.39 1.23 17.90
N ARG A 108 -13.34 0.02 18.47
CA ARG A 108 -14.46 -0.52 19.26
C ARG A 108 -14.87 0.44 20.38
N THR A 109 -13.89 0.93 21.14
CA THR A 109 -14.11 1.86 22.26
C THR A 109 -14.74 3.16 21.77
N ALA A 110 -14.35 3.67 20.60
CA ALA A 110 -14.94 4.87 20.01
C ALA A 110 -16.44 4.67 19.73
N PHE A 111 -16.83 3.54 19.12
CA PHE A 111 -18.25 3.21 18.87
C PHE A 111 -19.05 3.04 20.17
N GLU A 112 -18.50 2.36 21.18
CA GLU A 112 -19.16 2.17 22.48
C GLU A 112 -19.35 3.52 23.20
N THR A 113 -18.31 4.36 23.22
CA THR A 113 -18.31 5.64 23.95
C THR A 113 -19.22 6.67 23.29
N ALA A 114 -19.28 6.71 21.96
CA ALA A 114 -20.07 7.68 21.22
C ALA A 114 -21.42 7.14 20.73
N ARG A 115 -21.91 6.02 21.28
CA ARG A 115 -23.20 5.42 20.90
C ARG A 115 -24.35 6.42 20.84
N ALA A 116 -24.45 7.32 21.81
CA ALA A 116 -25.51 8.34 21.86
C ALA A 116 -25.49 9.29 20.65
N PHE A 117 -24.32 9.53 20.05
CA PHE A 117 -24.18 10.32 18.82
C PHE A 117 -24.53 9.49 17.58
N ILE A 118 -24.09 8.22 17.54
CA ILE A 118 -24.20 7.32 16.37
C ILE A 118 -25.61 6.74 16.20
N GLN A 119 -26.37 6.62 17.29
CA GLN A 119 -27.68 6.00 17.26
C GLN A 119 -28.60 6.65 16.21
N GLY A 120 -29.12 5.84 15.29
CA GLY A 120 -30.00 6.30 14.22
C GLY A 120 -29.31 7.07 13.08
N LYS A 121 -27.97 7.18 13.09
CA LYS A 121 -27.18 7.84 12.04
C LYS A 121 -26.90 6.94 10.85
N VAL A 122 -26.52 7.57 9.74
CA VAL A 122 -25.97 6.91 8.55
C VAL A 122 -24.46 6.98 8.61
N VAL A 123 -23.80 5.83 8.48
CA VAL A 123 -22.35 5.70 8.57
C VAL A 123 -21.79 5.18 7.26
N LEU A 124 -20.70 5.76 6.77
CA LEU A 124 -19.85 5.21 5.72
C LEU A 124 -18.59 4.64 6.37
N ASP A 125 -18.36 3.34 6.19
CA ASP A 125 -17.12 2.64 6.54
C ASP A 125 -16.32 2.46 5.24
N LEU A 126 -15.29 3.31 5.04
CA LEU A 126 -14.52 3.38 3.80
C LEU A 126 -13.24 2.54 3.89
N GLY A 127 -13.06 1.61 2.95
CA GLY A 127 -12.04 0.56 3.04
C GLY A 127 -12.39 -0.42 4.15
N CYS A 128 -13.61 -0.96 4.14
CA CYS A 128 -14.12 -1.72 5.26
C CYS A 128 -13.38 -3.05 5.48
N GLY A 129 -12.62 -3.53 4.49
CA GLY A 129 -11.96 -4.82 4.51
C GLY A 129 -12.95 -5.94 4.86
N THR A 130 -12.70 -6.67 5.93
CA THR A 130 -13.60 -7.71 6.46
C THR A 130 -14.89 -7.21 7.14
N GLY A 131 -15.07 -5.89 7.28
CA GLY A 131 -16.30 -5.27 7.78
C GLY A 131 -16.40 -5.11 9.29
N ILE A 132 -15.31 -5.25 10.05
CA ILE A 132 -15.35 -5.18 11.52
C ILE A 132 -15.86 -3.83 12.05
N LEU A 133 -15.48 -2.71 11.42
CA LEU A 133 -15.94 -1.38 11.83
C LEU A 133 -17.44 -1.19 11.52
N SER A 134 -17.90 -1.73 10.40
CA SER A 134 -19.32 -1.82 10.06
C SER A 134 -20.12 -2.62 11.09
N VAL A 135 -19.59 -3.75 11.58
CA VAL A 135 -20.20 -4.53 12.67
C VAL A 135 -20.27 -3.70 13.96
N PHE A 136 -19.19 -3.01 14.35
CA PHE A 136 -19.20 -2.14 15.53
C PHE A 136 -20.21 -0.99 15.38
N SER A 137 -20.26 -0.35 14.21
CA SER A 137 -21.22 0.70 13.90
C SER A 137 -22.67 0.23 14.05
N ALA A 138 -23.01 -0.92 13.45
CA ALA A 138 -24.37 -1.45 13.49
C ALA A 138 -24.79 -1.96 14.88
N CYS A 139 -23.90 -2.65 15.60
CA CYS A 139 -24.21 -3.28 16.88
C CYS A 139 -23.98 -2.35 18.09
N LEU A 140 -22.79 -1.77 18.18
CA LEU A 140 -22.35 -0.97 19.33
C LEU A 140 -22.80 0.48 19.19
N GLY A 141 -22.75 1.03 17.96
CA GLY A 141 -23.26 2.37 17.65
C GLY A 141 -24.78 2.44 17.46
N ASP A 142 -25.44 1.33 17.10
CA ASP A 142 -26.86 1.28 16.70
C ASP A 142 -27.20 2.29 15.59
N SER A 143 -26.31 2.36 14.61
CA SER A 143 -26.52 3.09 13.36
C SER A 143 -27.82 2.65 12.68
N ARG A 144 -28.50 3.60 12.03
CA ARG A 144 -29.68 3.31 11.19
C ARG A 144 -29.27 2.51 9.96
N LYS A 145 -28.18 2.95 9.31
CA LYS A 145 -27.65 2.36 8.07
C LYS A 145 -26.13 2.49 8.08
N VAL A 146 -25.46 1.47 7.56
CA VAL A 146 -24.02 1.47 7.30
C VAL A 146 -23.77 1.13 5.83
N TYR A 147 -22.99 1.95 5.15
CA TYR A 147 -22.43 1.65 3.83
C TYR A 147 -20.99 1.21 4.05
N ALA A 148 -20.70 -0.07 3.81
CA ALA A 148 -19.38 -0.67 3.95
C ALA A 148 -18.75 -0.75 2.55
N VAL A 149 -17.78 0.10 2.27
CA VAL A 149 -17.21 0.25 0.92
C VAL A 149 -15.82 -0.36 0.91
N GLU A 150 -15.56 -1.23 -0.05
CA GLU A 150 -14.30 -1.95 -0.21
C GLU A 150 -14.03 -2.15 -1.70
N ALA A 151 -12.81 -1.91 -2.17
CA ALA A 151 -12.51 -2.04 -3.60
C ALA A 151 -12.02 -3.46 -3.95
N SER A 152 -11.35 -4.13 -3.02
CA SER A 152 -10.78 -5.46 -3.22
C SER A 152 -11.84 -6.58 -3.13
N ASP A 153 -11.46 -7.78 -3.58
CA ASP A 153 -12.34 -8.96 -3.61
C ASP A 153 -12.66 -9.52 -2.21
N ILE A 154 -12.04 -8.97 -1.15
CA ILE A 154 -12.39 -9.31 0.24
C ILE A 154 -13.84 -8.93 0.57
N CYS A 155 -14.47 -8.07 -0.23
CA CYS A 155 -15.88 -7.69 -0.14
C CYS A 155 -16.80 -8.93 -0.01
N GLU A 156 -16.52 -10.02 -0.74
CA GLU A 156 -17.31 -11.26 -0.63
C GLU A 156 -17.26 -11.85 0.79
N GLN A 157 -16.09 -11.78 1.45
CA GLN A 157 -15.94 -12.24 2.82
C GLN A 157 -16.62 -11.29 3.82
N ALA A 158 -16.56 -9.99 3.58
CA ALA A 158 -17.27 -8.99 4.37
C ALA A 158 -18.79 -9.25 4.34
N GLU A 159 -19.37 -9.48 3.16
CA GLU A 159 -20.79 -9.82 3.02
C GLU A 159 -21.18 -11.08 3.81
N ARG A 160 -20.33 -12.12 3.76
CA ARG A 160 -20.53 -13.35 4.55
C ARG A 160 -20.52 -13.06 6.04
N VAL A 161 -19.59 -12.24 6.53
CA VAL A 161 -19.52 -11.83 7.95
C VAL A 161 -20.78 -11.05 8.35
N ILE A 162 -21.20 -10.07 7.54
CA ILE A 162 -22.39 -9.25 7.80
C ILE A 162 -23.66 -10.11 7.83
N SER A 163 -23.83 -11.01 6.87
CA SER A 163 -24.97 -11.92 6.79
C SER A 163 -25.01 -12.89 7.97
N HIS A 164 -23.86 -13.52 8.30
CA HIS A 164 -23.77 -14.46 9.42
C HIS A 164 -24.11 -13.79 10.76
N ASN A 165 -23.83 -12.50 10.92
CA ASN A 165 -24.17 -11.74 12.13
C ASN A 165 -25.57 -11.11 12.09
N SER A 166 -26.41 -11.47 11.11
CA SER A 166 -27.78 -10.96 10.94
C SER A 166 -27.85 -9.43 10.78
N LEU A 167 -26.87 -8.84 10.10
CA LEU A 167 -26.75 -7.39 9.93
C LEU A 167 -27.09 -6.88 8.53
N SER A 168 -27.48 -7.75 7.59
CA SER A 168 -27.72 -7.40 6.17
C SER A 168 -28.78 -6.31 5.95
N GLU A 169 -29.75 -6.17 6.86
CA GLU A 169 -30.74 -5.08 6.78
C GLU A 169 -30.10 -3.71 7.04
N LYS A 170 -29.17 -3.64 7.99
CA LYS A 170 -28.51 -2.39 8.42
C LYS A 170 -27.24 -2.09 7.63
N VAL A 171 -26.47 -3.10 7.23
CA VAL A 171 -25.17 -2.93 6.58
C VAL A 171 -25.27 -3.35 5.12
N SER A 172 -24.96 -2.43 4.21
CA SER A 172 -24.82 -2.71 2.78
C SER A 172 -23.35 -2.68 2.41
N VAL A 173 -22.81 -3.80 1.95
CA VAL A 173 -21.46 -3.86 1.41
C VAL A 173 -21.49 -3.46 -0.07
N ILE A 174 -20.53 -2.65 -0.51
CA ILE A 174 -20.46 -2.09 -1.86
C ILE A 174 -19.04 -2.26 -2.36
N GLN A 175 -18.85 -3.10 -3.39
CA GLN A 175 -17.55 -3.31 -4.00
C GLN A 175 -17.22 -2.20 -5.00
N THR A 176 -16.49 -1.16 -4.58
CA THR A 176 -16.11 -0.03 -5.44
C THR A 176 -14.99 0.82 -4.81
N LYS A 177 -14.31 1.62 -5.62
CA LYS A 177 -13.36 2.64 -5.16
C LYS A 177 -14.10 3.86 -4.60
N ALA A 178 -13.45 4.62 -3.73
CA ALA A 178 -14.05 5.81 -3.11
C ALA A 178 -14.45 6.87 -4.15
N GLU A 179 -13.64 6.98 -5.20
CA GLU A 179 -13.74 7.92 -6.31
C GLU A 179 -14.99 7.64 -7.16
N ASP A 180 -15.29 6.36 -7.37
CA ASP A 180 -16.42 5.87 -8.16
C ASP A 180 -17.70 5.65 -7.34
N LEU A 181 -17.61 5.76 -6.00
CA LEU A 181 -18.70 5.46 -5.08
C LEU A 181 -19.92 6.35 -5.34
N GLU A 182 -21.09 5.72 -5.46
CA GLU A 182 -22.41 6.37 -5.49
C GLU A 182 -23.30 5.88 -4.34
N LEU A 183 -23.78 6.81 -3.50
CA LEU A 183 -24.68 6.52 -2.38
C LEU A 183 -26.05 7.18 -2.57
N PRO A 184 -27.14 6.57 -2.06
CA PRO A 184 -28.49 7.13 -2.17
C PRO A 184 -28.72 8.33 -1.24
N GLU A 185 -27.86 8.54 -0.24
CA GLU A 185 -27.93 9.67 0.68
C GLU A 185 -26.53 10.04 1.24
N LYS A 186 -26.36 11.29 1.66
CA LYS A 186 -25.17 11.75 2.39
C LYS A 186 -25.12 11.12 3.78
N VAL A 187 -23.92 10.94 4.33
CA VAL A 187 -23.70 10.27 5.63
C VAL A 187 -23.40 11.23 6.76
N ASP A 188 -23.76 10.84 7.99
CA ASP A 188 -23.51 11.61 9.21
C ASP A 188 -22.12 11.38 9.79
N LEU A 189 -21.54 10.20 9.53
CA LEU A 189 -20.21 9.79 9.98
C LEU A 189 -19.50 9.07 8.85
N ILE A 190 -18.28 9.47 8.54
CA ILE A 190 -17.34 8.65 7.78
C ILE A 190 -16.32 8.11 8.78
N VAL A 191 -16.17 6.79 8.80
CA VAL A 191 -15.15 6.07 9.55
C VAL A 191 -14.27 5.33 8.56
N SER A 192 -12.96 5.35 8.78
CA SER A 192 -12.01 4.60 7.98
C SER A 192 -10.76 4.32 8.81
N GLU A 193 -10.06 3.26 8.46
CA GLU A 193 -8.73 2.93 8.94
C GLU A 193 -7.81 2.91 7.73
N TRP A 194 -7.16 4.06 7.50
CA TRP A 194 -6.43 4.37 6.26
C TRP A 194 -4.93 4.60 6.50
N MET A 195 -4.50 4.56 7.76
CA MET A 195 -3.18 5.02 8.16
C MET A 195 -2.11 3.98 7.80
N GLY A 196 -1.20 4.34 6.90
CA GLY A 196 -0.04 3.51 6.55
C GLY A 196 1.21 3.86 7.34
N THR A 197 2.35 3.30 6.90
CA THR A 197 3.68 3.64 7.42
C THR A 197 3.92 5.16 7.40
N MET A 198 4.44 5.71 8.49
CA MET A 198 4.61 7.16 8.67
C MET A 198 3.33 7.97 8.38
N LEU A 199 2.18 7.40 8.76
CA LEU A 199 0.82 7.93 8.57
C LEU A 199 0.31 7.95 7.13
N LEU A 200 1.14 8.32 6.15
CA LEU A 200 0.70 8.66 4.79
C LEU A 200 1.12 7.67 3.69
N PHE A 201 1.97 6.67 3.98
CA PHE A 201 2.27 5.63 3.00
C PHE A 201 0.99 4.91 2.54
N GLU A 202 0.95 4.46 1.29
CA GLU A 202 -0.23 4.01 0.53
C GLU A 202 -1.21 5.11 0.10
N LEU A 203 -1.13 6.32 0.69
CA LEU A 203 -1.92 7.49 0.32
C LEU A 203 -3.45 7.27 0.26
N MET A 204 -3.98 6.25 0.93
CA MET A 204 -5.43 6.00 1.05
C MET A 204 -6.20 7.21 1.62
N ILE A 205 -5.51 8.11 2.33
CA ILE A 205 -6.06 9.39 2.77
C ILE A 205 -6.67 10.20 1.61
N GLU A 206 -6.14 10.14 0.40
CA GLU A 206 -6.71 10.82 -0.77
C GLU A 206 -8.15 10.36 -1.03
N SER A 207 -8.36 9.04 -1.09
CA SER A 207 -9.69 8.43 -1.20
C SER A 207 -10.62 8.80 -0.03
N VAL A 208 -10.08 8.92 1.19
CA VAL A 208 -10.84 9.39 2.36
C VAL A 208 -11.30 10.84 2.20
N LEU A 209 -10.44 11.72 1.69
CA LEU A 209 -10.77 13.13 1.45
C LEU A 209 -11.80 13.26 0.31
N VAL A 210 -11.65 12.48 -0.76
CA VAL A 210 -12.62 12.41 -1.87
C VAL A 210 -14.00 11.96 -1.35
N ALA A 211 -14.05 10.89 -0.56
CA ALA A 211 -15.30 10.41 0.04
C ALA A 211 -15.90 11.43 1.00
N ARG A 212 -15.09 12.15 1.77
CA ARG A 212 -15.57 13.23 2.65
C ARG A 212 -16.27 14.32 1.84
N ASP A 213 -15.60 14.83 0.82
CA ASP A 213 -16.12 15.96 0.03
C ASP A 213 -17.38 15.56 -0.74
N LYS A 214 -17.43 14.31 -1.24
CA LYS A 214 -18.56 13.78 -1.98
C LYS A 214 -19.72 13.28 -1.11
N TRP A 215 -19.48 12.73 0.08
CA TRP A 215 -20.52 11.98 0.82
C TRP A 215 -20.81 12.46 2.24
N LEU A 216 -19.92 13.21 2.90
CA LEU A 216 -20.19 13.70 4.25
C LEU A 216 -21.22 14.84 4.23
N LYS A 217 -22.14 14.85 5.20
CA LYS A 217 -23.00 16.02 5.46
C LYS A 217 -22.17 17.22 5.96
N PRO A 218 -22.66 18.46 5.80
CA PRO A 218 -21.98 19.64 6.33
C PRO A 218 -21.66 19.53 7.83
N ASP A 219 -22.61 19.04 8.63
CA ASP A 219 -22.49 18.79 10.07
C ASP A 219 -21.98 17.38 10.43
N GLY A 220 -21.62 16.57 9.43
CA GLY A 220 -21.11 15.22 9.64
C GLY A 220 -19.72 15.19 10.27
N VAL A 221 -19.34 14.04 10.84
CA VAL A 221 -18.08 13.83 11.55
C VAL A 221 -17.16 12.87 10.79
N MET A 222 -15.86 13.10 10.87
CA MET A 222 -14.81 12.21 10.35
C MET A 222 -14.20 11.43 11.51
N TRP A 223 -14.02 10.11 11.37
CA TRP A 223 -13.23 9.26 12.25
C TRP A 223 -12.12 8.54 11.48
N PRO A 224 -10.84 8.73 11.86
CA PRO A 224 -10.37 9.69 12.86
C PRO A 224 -10.68 11.15 12.47
N SER A 225 -10.88 12.03 13.46
CA SER A 225 -11.15 13.45 13.22
C SER A 225 -9.87 14.26 13.00
N GLU A 226 -8.76 13.76 13.54
CA GLU A 226 -7.44 14.34 13.49
C GLU A 226 -6.40 13.22 13.47
N ALA A 227 -5.33 13.41 12.70
CA ALA A 227 -4.15 12.56 12.71
C ALA A 227 -2.88 13.39 12.88
N CYS A 228 -1.91 12.87 13.63
CA CYS A 228 -0.64 13.54 13.88
C CYS A 228 0.53 12.59 13.59
N LEU A 229 1.56 13.11 12.93
CA LEU A 229 2.85 12.43 12.83
C LEU A 229 3.78 12.99 13.91
N TYR A 230 4.44 12.10 14.63
CA TYR A 230 5.38 12.45 15.71
C TYR A 230 6.79 12.01 15.34
N LEU A 231 7.77 12.76 15.83
CA LEU A 231 9.19 12.46 15.69
C LEU A 231 9.88 12.62 17.03
N ALA A 232 10.81 11.73 17.38
CA ALA A 232 11.68 11.87 18.54
C ALA A 232 13.10 11.44 18.17
N PRO A 233 14.15 12.13 18.68
CA PRO A 233 15.50 11.62 18.62
C PRO A 233 15.60 10.43 19.57
N CYS A 234 16.16 9.32 19.09
CA CYS A 234 16.37 8.11 19.87
C CYS A 234 17.79 7.59 19.72
N SER A 235 18.19 6.78 20.70
CA SER A 235 19.29 5.86 20.54
C SER A 235 18.84 4.61 19.79
N ALA A 236 19.69 4.08 18.92
CA ALA A 236 19.42 2.87 18.15
C ALA A 236 20.57 1.85 18.26
N HIS A 237 21.22 1.80 19.43
CA HIS A 237 22.48 1.07 19.61
C HIS A 237 22.36 -0.43 19.33
N SER A 238 21.29 -1.09 19.76
CA SER A 238 21.08 -2.53 19.50
C SER A 238 21.00 -2.81 18.00
N VAL A 239 20.14 -2.07 17.30
CA VAL A 239 19.93 -2.21 15.85
C VAL A 239 21.22 -1.92 15.09
N TYR A 240 21.92 -0.84 15.46
CA TYR A 240 23.19 -0.49 14.83
C TYR A 240 24.25 -1.57 15.09
N ASN A 241 24.30 -2.14 16.29
CA ASN A 241 25.27 -3.20 16.58
C ASN A 241 24.95 -4.50 15.83
N GLU A 242 23.69 -4.93 15.85
CA GLU A 242 23.23 -6.17 15.21
C GLU A 242 23.35 -6.13 13.69
N LYS A 243 23.12 -4.96 13.08
CA LYS A 243 23.12 -4.84 11.62
C LYS A 243 24.44 -4.31 11.05
N VAL A 244 25.05 -3.34 11.73
CA VAL A 244 26.25 -2.65 11.21
C VAL A 244 27.52 -3.15 11.90
N MET A 245 27.56 -3.15 13.24
CA MET A 245 28.79 -3.55 13.95
C MET A 245 29.04 -5.06 13.96
N PHE A 246 28.04 -5.86 13.57
CA PHE A 246 28.14 -7.31 13.37
C PHE A 246 29.36 -7.69 12.52
N TRP A 247 29.66 -6.91 11.49
CA TRP A 247 30.74 -7.18 10.56
C TRP A 247 32.15 -7.04 11.16
N ASN A 248 32.32 -6.42 12.34
CA ASN A 248 33.66 -6.31 12.94
C ASN A 248 34.22 -7.66 13.38
N ASP A 249 33.36 -8.61 13.74
CA ASP A 249 33.77 -9.94 14.19
C ASP A 249 32.72 -10.99 13.80
N VAL A 250 32.91 -11.57 12.62
CA VAL A 250 32.08 -12.66 12.09
C VAL A 250 32.78 -13.98 12.39
N TYR A 251 32.49 -14.54 13.57
CA TYR A 251 33.05 -15.82 14.05
C TYR A 251 34.59 -15.84 14.17
N GLY A 252 35.20 -14.74 14.61
CA GLY A 252 36.65 -14.56 14.77
C GLY A 252 37.34 -13.93 13.56
N PHE A 253 36.58 -13.48 12.55
CA PHE A 253 37.11 -12.90 11.32
C PHE A 253 36.60 -11.48 11.11
N ASP A 254 37.49 -10.60 10.67
CA ASP A 254 37.18 -9.19 10.39
C ASP A 254 36.51 -9.03 9.02
N PHE A 255 35.22 -8.70 9.02
CA PHE A 255 34.41 -8.40 7.84
C PHE A 255 34.08 -6.90 7.77
N SER A 256 34.76 -6.04 8.55
CA SER A 256 34.52 -4.60 8.61
C SER A 256 34.55 -3.87 7.26
N PRO A 257 35.23 -4.35 6.20
CA PRO A 257 35.08 -3.77 4.86
C PRO A 257 33.64 -3.78 4.31
N LEU A 258 32.72 -4.59 4.85
CA LEU A 258 31.30 -4.61 4.44
C LEU A 258 30.46 -3.54 5.15
N ILE A 259 30.96 -2.90 6.21
CA ILE A 259 30.23 -1.88 6.98
C ILE A 259 29.71 -0.74 6.10
N PRO A 260 30.50 -0.12 5.20
CA PRO A 260 30.01 0.98 4.38
C PRO A 260 28.87 0.56 3.44
N VAL A 261 28.95 -0.65 2.88
CA VAL A 261 27.90 -1.21 2.00
C VAL A 261 26.63 -1.43 2.81
N THR A 262 26.75 -2.04 3.99
CA THR A 262 25.61 -2.27 4.88
C THR A 262 24.97 -0.98 5.38
N GLN A 263 25.76 0.05 5.69
CA GLN A 263 25.22 1.36 6.05
C GLN A 263 24.41 1.96 4.89
N ALA A 264 24.91 1.87 3.65
CA ALA A 264 24.19 2.36 2.48
C ALA A 264 22.89 1.60 2.23
N GLU A 265 22.91 0.27 2.31
CA GLU A 265 21.74 -0.57 2.01
C GLU A 265 20.69 -0.55 3.13
N ILE A 266 21.11 -0.68 4.40
CA ILE A 266 20.19 -0.83 5.53
C ILE A 266 19.75 0.52 6.09
N LEU A 267 20.63 1.51 6.15
CA LEU A 267 20.30 2.83 6.71
C LEU A 267 19.82 3.82 5.62
N GLY A 268 19.87 3.43 4.35
CA GLY A 268 19.32 4.20 3.23
C GLY A 268 17.79 4.29 3.23
N HIS A 269 17.11 3.40 3.95
CA HIS A 269 15.66 3.36 4.06
C HIS A 269 15.18 3.29 5.52
N PRO A 270 13.99 3.80 5.84
CA PRO A 270 13.41 3.65 7.17
C PRO A 270 13.19 2.18 7.56
N LEU A 271 13.46 1.85 8.82
CA LEU A 271 13.13 0.54 9.40
C LEU A 271 11.67 0.56 9.90
N HIS A 272 10.74 0.04 9.10
CA HIS A 272 9.29 0.14 9.35
C HIS A 272 8.78 -0.71 10.52
N ASN A 273 9.46 -1.80 10.88
CA ASN A 273 9.07 -2.71 11.97
C ASN A 273 9.85 -2.46 13.28
N HIS A 274 10.39 -1.25 13.46
CA HIS A 274 11.14 -0.91 14.67
C HIS A 274 10.20 -0.62 15.85
N VAL A 275 10.37 -1.39 16.93
CA VAL A 275 9.75 -1.08 18.23
C VAL A 275 10.74 -0.24 19.03
N LEU A 276 10.43 1.04 19.20
CA LEU A 276 11.27 1.99 19.94
C LEU A 276 11.03 1.83 21.46
N PRO A 277 12.05 1.41 22.24
CA PRO A 277 11.94 1.42 23.70
C PRO A 277 11.84 2.85 24.23
N GLU A 278 11.02 3.07 25.26
CA GLU A 278 10.90 4.38 25.91
C GLU A 278 12.25 4.87 26.46
N ASP A 279 13.06 3.94 26.96
CA ASP A 279 14.41 4.20 27.46
C ASP A 279 15.42 4.58 26.37
N ASP A 280 15.08 4.44 25.09
CA ASP A 280 15.91 4.91 23.98
C ASP A 280 15.53 6.32 23.52
N CYS A 281 14.37 6.87 23.90
CA CYS A 281 13.97 8.24 23.57
C CYS A 281 14.86 9.27 24.28
N LEU A 282 15.60 10.09 23.52
CA LEU A 282 16.53 11.10 24.05
C LEU A 282 15.85 12.44 24.37
N SER A 283 14.60 12.62 23.96
CA SER A 283 13.75 13.77 24.22
C SER A 283 12.29 13.33 24.11
N PRO A 284 11.34 14.05 24.74
CA PRO A 284 9.93 13.94 24.38
C PRO A 284 9.73 14.14 22.85
N PRO A 285 8.76 13.44 22.25
CA PRO A 285 8.45 13.59 20.83
C PRO A 285 7.90 14.97 20.51
N ALA A 286 8.11 15.42 19.27
CA ALA A 286 7.51 16.61 18.70
C ALA A 286 6.51 16.21 17.61
N THR A 287 5.39 16.90 17.53
CA THR A 287 4.46 16.77 16.41
C THR A 287 5.06 17.44 15.18
N VAL A 288 5.27 16.68 14.10
CA VAL A 288 5.87 17.16 12.85
C VAL A 288 4.86 17.29 11.72
N ALA A 289 3.70 16.64 11.83
CA ALA A 289 2.56 16.87 10.95
C ALA A 289 1.26 16.76 11.75
N ARG A 290 0.25 17.53 11.36
CA ARG A 290 -1.09 17.49 11.93
C ARG A 290 -2.11 17.69 10.82
N LEU A 291 -3.03 16.74 10.67
CA LEU A 291 -4.08 16.74 9.67
C LEU A 291 -5.44 16.79 10.37
N LEU A 292 -6.22 17.83 10.09
CA LEU A 292 -7.61 17.94 10.52
C LEU A 292 -8.51 17.39 9.41
N LEU A 293 -9.00 16.17 9.58
CA LEU A 293 -9.65 15.40 8.51
C LEU A 293 -10.94 16.05 8.00
N LYS A 294 -11.59 16.89 8.81
CA LYS A 294 -12.78 17.64 8.39
C LYS A 294 -12.48 18.73 7.35
N THR A 295 -11.25 19.26 7.31
CA THR A 295 -10.89 20.43 6.50
C THR A 295 -9.66 20.27 5.63
N ALA A 296 -8.84 19.22 5.83
CA ALA A 296 -7.63 18.98 5.05
C ALA A 296 -7.94 18.85 3.55
N THR A 297 -7.09 19.39 2.70
CA THR A 297 -7.18 19.32 1.24
C THR A 297 -6.13 18.38 0.67
N LEU A 298 -6.23 18.03 -0.62
CA LEU A 298 -5.18 17.25 -1.29
C LEU A 298 -3.85 18.02 -1.37
N GLU A 299 -3.91 19.35 -1.51
CA GLU A 299 -2.72 20.21 -1.48
C GLU A 299 -2.00 20.14 -0.12
N ASP A 300 -2.74 19.96 0.98
CA ASP A 300 -2.16 19.86 2.33
C ASP A 300 -1.34 18.57 2.54
N ILE A 301 -1.60 17.53 1.75
CA ILE A 301 -0.89 16.24 1.85
C ILE A 301 0.19 16.05 0.77
N GLU A 302 0.19 16.88 -0.28
CA GLU A 302 1.21 16.84 -1.35
C GLU A 302 2.61 17.19 -0.81
N LYS A 303 2.69 18.18 0.08
CA LYS A 303 3.95 18.58 0.70
C LYS A 303 3.77 19.08 2.13
N ILE A 304 4.24 18.30 3.09
CA ILE A 304 4.25 18.68 4.50
C ILE A 304 5.66 19.12 4.90
N THR A 305 5.78 20.34 5.43
CA THR A 305 7.03 20.87 5.97
C THR A 305 6.80 21.39 7.38
N SER A 306 7.66 21.01 8.31
CA SER A 306 7.59 21.47 9.69
C SER A 306 8.98 21.74 10.26
N SER A 307 9.06 22.75 11.13
CA SER A 307 10.25 23.04 11.92
C SER A 307 10.07 22.45 13.31
N PHE A 308 11.02 21.63 13.74
CA PHE A 308 11.02 21.02 15.07
C PHE A 308 12.34 21.27 15.79
N LYS A 309 12.30 21.23 17.11
CA LYS A 309 13.47 21.37 17.97
C LYS A 309 13.34 20.43 19.16
N PHE A 310 14.39 19.67 19.40
CA PHE A 310 14.46 18.79 20.56
C PHE A 310 15.37 19.37 21.63
N LYS A 311 14.96 19.23 22.89
CA LYS A 311 15.83 19.46 24.04
C LYS A 311 16.17 18.09 24.60
N ILE A 312 17.40 17.65 24.37
CA ILE A 312 17.88 16.35 24.85
C ILE A 312 17.79 16.30 26.38
N THR A 313 17.13 15.27 26.90
CA THR A 313 16.84 15.09 28.33
C THR A 313 17.75 14.08 29.00
N LYS A 314 18.48 13.27 28.24
CA LYS A 314 19.47 12.32 28.75
C LYS A 314 20.59 12.07 27.73
N ASP A 315 21.73 11.62 28.21
CA ASP A 315 22.83 11.18 27.37
C ASP A 315 22.45 9.91 26.59
N GLY A 316 22.96 9.78 25.38
CA GLY A 316 22.73 8.65 24.49
C GLY A 316 23.58 8.75 23.22
N LYS A 317 23.56 7.70 22.41
CA LYS A 317 24.23 7.62 21.11
C LYS A 317 23.24 7.41 19.98
#